data_AF-A0A8H4VE32-F1
#
_entry.id   AF-A0A8H4VE32-F1
#
_cell.length_a   1.000
_cell.length_b   1.000
_cell.length_c   1.000
_cell.angle_alpha   90.00
_cell.angle_beta   90.00
_cell.angle_gamma   90.00
#
_symmetry.space_group_name_H-M   'P 1'
#
loop_
_entity.id
_entity.type
_entity.pdbx_description
1 polymer ?
#
loop_
_entity_poly.entity_id
_entity_poly.type
_entity_poly.pdbx_seq_one_letter_code
_entity_poly.pdbx_strand_id
1 'polypeptide(L)'
;MVSKAITLVLATAITGSMAATASPPDIIFLCDEMPDVCTNMCWAIRCANPTFSQQLTLDFPSAVERSKRLKSSRCSGCARQPPIDKGSSIANSSVACNAYPFPDTFESAASNGTQVTRCVPRDQQTKQELEIAMLAARFNGSGQRAISLSFGNPGAPGVKYCVSEPCENDGLEFQEKHKVEQKKAKMAQKRAVEAPFRIFEAKSGMTIASMGDVAAGHNFIRRVAAKEKLSPLADTWHVAFEGKQHAVVRDSVVREMKDAEIRDKAGGWLR
;
A
#
# COMPACT_ATOMS: atom_id res chain seq x y z
N MET A 1 -25.42 17.01 67.94
CA MET A 1 -25.48 17.22 66.47
C MET A 1 -24.06 17.15 65.93
N VAL A 2 -23.66 16.03 65.33
CA VAL A 2 -22.30 15.81 64.83
C VAL A 2 -22.35 15.90 63.31
N SER A 3 -21.76 16.97 62.77
CA SER A 3 -21.69 17.22 61.32
C SER A 3 -20.58 16.39 60.70
N LYS A 4 -20.94 15.46 59.81
CA LYS A 4 -19.99 14.64 59.03
C LYS A 4 -19.55 15.44 57.80
N ALA A 5 -18.27 15.79 57.73
CA ALA A 5 -17.64 16.33 56.54
C ALA A 5 -17.43 15.21 55.52
N ILE A 6 -17.98 15.38 54.31
CA ILE A 6 -17.78 14.48 53.17
C ILE A 6 -16.58 15.02 52.38
N THR A 7 -15.46 14.31 52.43
CA THR A 7 -14.27 14.61 51.64
C THR A 7 -14.48 14.13 50.20
N LEU A 8 -14.64 15.07 49.28
CA LEU A 8 -14.76 14.81 47.84
C LEU A 8 -13.36 14.55 47.26
N VAL A 9 -13.04 13.30 46.95
CA VAL A 9 -11.80 12.92 46.25
C VAL A 9 -12.03 13.11 44.75
N LEU A 10 -11.39 14.14 44.19
CA LEU A 10 -11.43 14.46 42.76
C LEU A 10 -10.49 13.49 42.02
N ALA A 11 -11.06 12.50 41.34
CA ALA A 11 -10.32 11.58 40.48
C ALA A 11 -9.97 12.29 39.16
N THR A 12 -8.72 12.71 39.00
CA THR A 12 -8.17 13.21 37.73
C THR A 12 -7.93 12.03 36.79
N ALA A 13 -8.82 11.83 35.84
CA ALA A 13 -8.61 10.91 34.73
C ALA A 13 -7.47 11.47 33.85
N ILE A 14 -6.27 10.89 33.96
CA ILE A 14 -5.18 11.12 33.02
C ILE A 14 -5.58 10.42 31.72
N THR A 15 -6.25 11.14 30.83
CA THR A 15 -6.41 10.75 29.44
C THR A 15 -5.07 10.96 28.75
N GLY A 16 -4.15 10.01 28.94
CA GLY A 16 -2.94 9.92 28.13
C GLY A 16 -3.35 9.63 26.70
N SER A 17 -3.38 10.66 25.86
CA SER A 17 -3.45 10.50 24.41
C SER A 17 -2.20 9.72 24.00
N MET A 18 -2.40 8.44 23.65
CA MET A 18 -1.40 7.64 22.97
C MET A 18 -1.14 8.34 21.63
N ALA A 19 -0.21 9.29 21.60
CA ALA A 19 0.28 9.83 20.35
C ALA A 19 0.90 8.66 19.59
N ALA A 20 0.25 8.24 18.51
CA ALA A 20 0.79 7.23 17.62
C ALA A 20 2.20 7.69 17.24
N THR A 21 3.21 6.93 17.64
CA THR A 21 4.59 7.24 17.30
C THR A 21 4.73 7.01 15.81
N ALA A 22 4.99 8.08 15.06
CA ALA A 22 5.24 7.97 13.63
C ALA A 22 6.39 6.99 13.37
N SER A 23 6.15 5.97 12.56
CA SER A 23 7.12 4.94 12.19
C SER A 23 7.43 5.03 10.69
N PRO A 24 8.68 4.78 10.26
CA PRO A 24 8.96 4.70 8.84
C PRO A 24 8.23 3.49 8.24
N PRO A 25 7.87 3.52 6.96
CA PRO A 25 7.37 2.34 6.28
C PRO A 25 8.44 1.24 6.23
N ASP A 26 8.03 0.01 6.47
CA ASP A 26 8.88 -1.17 6.35
C ASP A 26 9.17 -1.51 4.88
N ILE A 27 8.21 -1.19 4.01
CA ILE A 27 8.27 -1.44 2.56
C ILE A 27 7.67 -0.27 1.79
N ILE A 28 8.33 0.12 0.70
CA ILE A 28 7.85 1.14 -0.23
C ILE A 28 7.74 0.52 -1.61
N PHE A 29 6.54 0.50 -2.17
CA PHE A 29 6.32 0.04 -3.54
C PHE A 29 6.54 1.20 -4.52
N LEU A 30 7.47 1.04 -5.47
CA LEU A 30 7.82 2.07 -6.46
C LEU A 30 6.79 2.10 -7.61
N CYS A 31 5.81 2.99 -7.50
CA CYS A 31 4.66 3.03 -8.41
C CYS A 31 5.00 3.48 -9.83
N ASP A 32 6.13 4.15 -10.04
CA ASP A 32 6.68 4.44 -11.37
C ASP A 32 7.18 3.19 -12.12
N GLU A 33 7.36 2.06 -11.43
CA GLU A 33 7.74 0.78 -12.03
C GLU A 33 6.64 -0.28 -11.98
N MET A 34 5.58 -0.04 -11.20
CA MET A 34 4.44 -0.95 -11.04
C MET A 34 3.09 -0.20 -10.94
N PRO A 35 2.72 0.61 -11.95
CA PRO A 35 1.59 1.51 -11.85
C PRO A 35 0.24 0.81 -11.63
N ASP A 36 -0.02 -0.32 -12.28
CA ASP A 36 -1.27 -1.07 -12.13
C ASP A 36 -1.35 -1.77 -10.77
N VAL A 37 -0.22 -2.26 -10.25
CA VAL A 37 -0.14 -2.83 -8.90
C VAL A 37 -0.45 -1.77 -7.85
N CYS A 38 0.22 -0.62 -7.92
CA CYS A 38 -0.05 0.47 -6.98
C CYS A 38 -1.49 0.96 -7.07
N THR A 39 -2.04 1.08 -8.28
CA THR A 39 -3.44 1.44 -8.50
C THR A 39 -4.38 0.50 -7.78
N ASN A 40 -4.19 -0.82 -7.91
CA ASN A 40 -5.00 -1.81 -7.19
C ASN A 40 -4.89 -1.66 -5.67
N MET A 41 -3.67 -1.48 -5.15
CA MET A 41 -3.44 -1.35 -3.72
C MET A 41 -4.07 -0.07 -3.15
N CYS A 42 -3.89 1.07 -3.82
CA CYS A 42 -4.48 2.35 -3.40
C CYS A 42 -6.02 2.32 -3.47
N TRP A 43 -6.59 1.65 -4.48
CA TRP A 43 -8.03 1.39 -4.51
C TRP A 43 -8.47 0.54 -3.30
N ALA A 44 -7.77 -0.56 -3.03
CA ALA A 44 -8.09 -1.45 -1.93
C ALA A 44 -8.05 -0.75 -0.56
N ILE A 45 -7.09 0.17 -0.40
CA ILE A 45 -6.91 0.91 0.84
C ILE A 45 -7.91 2.05 0.99
N ARG A 46 -8.25 2.80 -0.07
CA ARG A 46 -9.10 4.00 0.07
C ARG A 46 -10.54 3.86 -0.39
N CYS A 47 -10.78 3.01 -1.38
CA CYS A 47 -11.98 3.05 -2.20
C CYS A 47 -12.81 1.76 -2.15
N ALA A 48 -12.21 0.65 -1.72
CA ALA A 48 -12.89 -0.62 -1.54
C ALA A 48 -13.96 -0.58 -0.44
N ASN A 49 -14.82 -1.59 -0.40
CA ASN A 49 -15.83 -1.71 0.64
C ASN A 49 -16.02 -3.17 1.08
N PRO A 50 -15.51 -3.55 2.26
CA PRO A 50 -14.71 -2.71 3.18
C PRO A 50 -13.35 -2.32 2.56
N THR A 51 -12.75 -1.25 3.09
CA THR A 51 -11.36 -0.90 2.80
C THR A 51 -10.39 -1.80 3.56
N PHE A 52 -9.11 -1.77 3.15
CA PHE A 52 -8.04 -2.56 3.77
C PHE A 52 -6.94 -1.66 4.34
N SER A 53 -6.32 -2.10 5.42
CA SER A 53 -5.23 -1.37 6.10
C SER A 53 -3.92 -1.37 5.30
N GLN A 54 -3.10 -0.33 5.43
CA GLN A 54 -1.67 -0.32 5.03
C GLN A 54 -0.75 -1.05 6.02
N GLN A 55 -1.28 -1.40 7.19
CA GLN A 55 -0.61 -2.25 8.17
C GLN A 55 -1.06 -3.68 7.96
N LEU A 56 -0.12 -4.55 7.58
CA LEU A 56 -0.37 -5.97 7.29
C LEU A 56 0.50 -6.84 8.18
N THR A 57 0.16 -8.12 8.27
CA THR A 57 0.89 -9.10 9.06
C THR A 57 1.34 -10.24 8.15
N LEU A 58 2.65 -10.34 7.91
CA LEU A 58 3.23 -11.43 7.13
C LEU A 58 3.04 -12.77 7.88
N ASP A 59 2.35 -13.73 7.26
CA ASP A 59 2.05 -15.03 7.88
C ASP A 59 2.65 -16.22 7.12
N PHE A 60 3.37 -15.97 6.03
CA PHE A 60 4.21 -16.94 5.31
C PHE A 60 3.51 -18.28 5.07
N PRO A 61 2.37 -18.28 4.36
CA PRO A 61 1.58 -19.48 4.16
C PRO A 61 2.35 -20.51 3.34
N SER A 62 1.98 -21.78 3.49
CA SER A 62 2.45 -22.82 2.56
C SER A 62 2.03 -22.50 1.13
N ALA A 63 2.74 -23.03 0.13
CA ALA A 63 2.39 -22.82 -1.28
C ALA A 63 0.94 -23.23 -1.62
N VAL A 64 0.42 -24.25 -0.93
CA VAL A 64 -0.97 -24.73 -1.07
C VAL A 64 -1.95 -23.68 -0.54
N GLU A 65 -1.71 -23.15 0.66
CA GLU A 65 -2.56 -22.14 1.28
C GLU A 65 -2.50 -20.81 0.51
N ARG A 66 -1.30 -20.39 0.09
CA ARG A 66 -1.13 -19.23 -0.81
C ARG A 66 -1.95 -19.38 -2.09
N SER A 67 -1.88 -20.55 -2.72
CA SER A 67 -2.64 -20.85 -3.94
C SER A 67 -4.15 -20.86 -3.69
N LYS A 68 -4.60 -21.34 -2.53
CA LYS A 68 -6.01 -21.30 -2.12
C LYS A 68 -6.51 -19.87 -1.97
N ARG A 69 -5.74 -19.00 -1.30
CA ARG A 69 -6.06 -17.57 -1.13
C ARG A 69 -6.19 -16.84 -2.47
N LEU A 70 -5.27 -17.10 -3.40
CA LEU A 70 -5.34 -16.57 -4.77
C LEU A 70 -6.55 -17.11 -5.57
N LYS A 71 -6.92 -18.37 -5.38
CA LYS A 71 -8.10 -18.94 -6.05
C LYS A 71 -9.41 -18.34 -5.51
N SER A 72 -9.49 -18.10 -4.21
CA SER A 72 -10.69 -17.49 -3.59
C SER A 72 -10.92 -16.04 -4.04
N SER A 73 -9.88 -15.30 -4.41
CA SER A 73 -9.99 -13.89 -4.83
C SER A 73 -10.40 -13.70 -6.31
N ARG A 74 -10.84 -14.78 -6.99
CA ARG A 74 -11.23 -14.80 -8.42
C ARG A 74 -10.13 -14.38 -9.40
N CYS A 75 -8.86 -14.57 -9.03
CA CYS A 75 -7.71 -14.37 -9.90
C CYS A 75 -7.69 -15.21 -11.19
N SER A 76 -8.62 -16.16 -11.35
CA SER A 76 -8.78 -16.97 -12.56
C SER A 76 -9.25 -16.18 -13.79
N GLY A 77 -9.73 -14.94 -13.62
CA GLY A 77 -10.23 -14.09 -14.69
C GLY A 77 -9.17 -13.47 -15.60
N CYS A 78 -7.92 -13.29 -15.14
CA CYS A 78 -6.92 -12.53 -15.88
C CYS A 78 -6.51 -13.15 -17.21
N ALA A 79 -6.55 -14.48 -17.33
CA ALA A 79 -6.28 -15.16 -18.60
C ALA A 79 -7.35 -14.93 -19.69
N ARG A 80 -8.50 -14.32 -19.34
CA ARG A 80 -9.64 -14.10 -20.23
C ARG A 80 -9.94 -12.63 -20.50
N GLN A 81 -9.19 -11.69 -19.91
CA GLN A 81 -9.45 -10.27 -20.11
C GLN A 81 -8.85 -9.78 -21.43
N PRO A 82 -9.56 -8.90 -22.18
CA PRO A 82 -8.97 -8.21 -23.32
C PRO A 82 -7.83 -7.29 -22.86
N PRO A 83 -6.90 -6.90 -23.76
CA PRO A 83 -5.74 -6.11 -23.39
C PRO A 83 -6.12 -4.80 -22.70
N ILE A 84 -5.29 -4.39 -21.74
CA ILE A 84 -5.52 -3.28 -20.80
C ILE A 84 -5.67 -1.93 -21.52
N ASP A 85 -5.21 -1.80 -22.76
CA ASP A 85 -5.44 -0.63 -23.61
C ASP A 85 -5.93 -1.01 -25.01
N LYS A 86 -6.81 -0.17 -25.58
CA LYS A 86 -7.12 -0.16 -27.02
C LYS A 86 -5.89 0.29 -27.82
N GLY A 87 -4.90 -0.58 -27.93
CA GLY A 87 -3.61 -0.31 -28.57
C GLY A 87 -2.45 -1.11 -27.98
N SER A 88 -2.64 -1.76 -26.83
CA SER A 88 -1.61 -2.57 -26.19
C SER A 88 -1.78 -4.04 -26.58
N SER A 89 -0.80 -4.60 -27.28
CA SER A 89 -0.74 -6.02 -27.65
C SER A 89 -0.19 -6.89 -26.52
N ILE A 90 -0.68 -6.69 -25.29
CA ILE A 90 -0.30 -7.53 -24.15
C ILE A 90 -1.06 -8.85 -24.30
N ALA A 91 -0.35 -9.90 -24.71
CA ALA A 91 -0.88 -11.25 -24.78
C ALA A 91 -1.35 -11.73 -23.40
N ASN A 92 -2.36 -12.60 -23.33
CA ASN A 92 -2.89 -13.11 -22.06
C ASN A 92 -1.85 -13.81 -21.16
N SER A 93 -0.69 -14.22 -21.71
CA SER A 93 0.46 -14.76 -20.96
C SER A 93 1.32 -13.69 -20.26
N SER A 94 1.07 -12.41 -20.50
CA SER A 94 1.83 -11.27 -19.95
C SER A 94 1.10 -10.50 -18.85
N VAL A 95 -0.05 -11.03 -18.38
CA VAL A 95 -0.77 -10.50 -17.23
C VAL A 95 -0.74 -11.46 -16.04
N ALA A 96 -0.79 -10.91 -14.84
CA ALA A 96 -0.89 -11.62 -13.58
C ALA A 96 -2.04 -11.05 -12.76
N CYS A 97 -2.57 -11.83 -11.83
CA CYS A 97 -3.50 -11.31 -10.85
C CYS A 97 -2.74 -10.67 -9.69
N ASN A 98 -2.99 -9.39 -9.47
CA ASN A 98 -2.63 -8.70 -8.25
C ASN A 98 -3.79 -8.82 -7.25
N ALA A 99 -3.49 -9.10 -5.98
CA ALA A 99 -4.48 -9.17 -4.92
C ALA A 99 -4.02 -8.35 -3.72
N TYR A 100 -4.95 -7.61 -3.11
CA TYR A 100 -4.73 -6.89 -1.86
C TYR A 100 -5.87 -7.19 -0.86
N PRO A 101 -5.56 -7.56 0.40
CA PRO A 101 -4.22 -7.81 0.96
C PRO A 101 -3.48 -8.96 0.27
N PHE A 102 -2.15 -9.00 0.39
CA PHE A 102 -1.34 -9.99 -0.33
C PHE A 102 -1.62 -11.41 0.16
N PRO A 103 -1.52 -12.43 -0.71
CA PRO A 103 -1.68 -13.83 -0.31
C PRO A 103 -0.79 -14.26 0.85
N ASP A 104 0.37 -13.61 0.99
CA ASP A 104 1.40 -13.86 1.99
C ASP A 104 1.14 -13.17 3.35
N THR A 105 -0.06 -12.60 3.54
CA THR A 105 -0.47 -11.95 4.79
C THR A 105 -1.69 -12.58 5.45
N PHE A 106 -1.77 -12.43 6.77
CA PHE A 106 -2.91 -12.88 7.58
C PHE A 106 -4.22 -12.22 7.14
N GLU A 107 -4.19 -10.94 6.78
CA GLU A 107 -5.36 -10.17 6.36
C GLU A 107 -5.98 -10.74 5.09
N SER A 108 -5.17 -11.33 4.20
CA SER A 108 -5.71 -12.06 3.05
C SER A 108 -6.53 -13.28 3.48
N ALA A 109 -6.08 -14.06 4.48
CA ALA A 109 -6.89 -15.16 5.01
C ALA A 109 -8.17 -14.65 5.70
N ALA A 110 -8.03 -13.59 6.51
CA ALA A 110 -9.14 -12.99 7.25
C ALA A 110 -10.21 -12.37 6.33
N SER A 111 -9.81 -11.90 5.14
CA SER A 111 -10.74 -11.34 4.14
C SER A 111 -11.70 -12.37 3.56
N ASN A 112 -11.46 -13.67 3.73
CA ASN A 112 -12.35 -14.75 3.30
C ASN A 112 -12.82 -14.64 1.83
N GLY A 113 -11.93 -14.26 0.92
CA GLY A 113 -12.23 -14.11 -0.51
C GLY A 113 -12.68 -12.72 -0.95
N THR A 114 -12.77 -11.75 -0.04
CA THR A 114 -13.18 -10.36 -0.34
C THR A 114 -12.02 -9.43 -0.68
N GLN A 115 -10.83 -9.97 -0.96
CA GLN A 115 -9.68 -9.19 -1.45
C GLN A 115 -10.07 -8.37 -2.68
N VAL A 116 -9.42 -7.22 -2.87
CA VAL A 116 -9.46 -6.52 -4.15
C VAL A 116 -8.46 -7.17 -5.09
N THR A 117 -8.91 -7.50 -6.29
CA THR A 117 -8.06 -8.01 -7.36
C THR A 117 -8.08 -7.14 -8.60
N ARG A 118 -6.93 -7.09 -9.28
CA ARG A 118 -6.76 -6.44 -10.59
C ARG A 118 -5.82 -7.28 -11.43
N CYS A 119 -6.08 -7.35 -12.73
CA CYS A 119 -5.14 -7.95 -13.67
C CYS A 119 -4.08 -6.90 -14.05
N VAL A 120 -2.82 -7.22 -13.80
CA VAL A 120 -1.69 -6.30 -13.96
C VAL A 120 -0.64 -6.94 -14.87
N PRO A 121 0.26 -6.16 -15.52
CA PRO A 121 1.38 -6.72 -16.23
C PRO A 121 2.25 -7.62 -15.34
N ARG A 122 2.70 -8.76 -15.88
CA ARG A 122 3.43 -9.80 -15.12
C ARG A 122 4.73 -9.27 -14.53
N ASP A 123 5.42 -8.39 -15.25
CA ASP A 123 6.66 -7.77 -14.78
C ASP A 123 6.44 -6.88 -13.55
N GLN A 124 5.33 -6.13 -13.51
CA GLN A 124 4.93 -5.34 -12.33
C GLN A 124 4.64 -6.24 -11.14
N GLN A 125 3.90 -7.35 -11.35
CA GLN A 125 3.63 -8.32 -10.29
C GLN A 125 4.92 -8.95 -9.75
N THR A 126 5.87 -9.30 -10.62
CA THR A 126 7.17 -9.84 -10.20
C THR A 126 7.97 -8.85 -9.37
N LYS A 127 7.92 -7.55 -9.69
CA LYS A 127 8.58 -6.52 -8.86
C LYS A 127 7.94 -6.44 -7.48
N GLN A 128 6.61 -6.47 -7.38
CA GLN A 128 5.92 -6.49 -6.08
C GLN A 128 6.31 -7.72 -5.25
N GLU A 129 6.30 -8.92 -5.86
CA GLU A 129 6.70 -10.17 -5.21
C GLU A 129 8.16 -10.10 -4.73
N LEU A 130 9.06 -9.50 -5.53
CA LEU A 130 10.45 -9.28 -5.14
C LEU A 130 10.58 -8.37 -3.92
N GLU A 131 9.88 -7.22 -3.86
CA GLU A 131 9.94 -6.31 -2.70
C GLU A 131 9.48 -7.02 -1.41
N ILE A 132 8.39 -7.79 -1.49
CA ILE A 132 7.87 -8.57 -0.35
C ILE A 132 8.87 -9.65 0.07
N ALA A 133 9.48 -10.35 -0.89
CA ALA A 133 10.45 -11.39 -0.62
C ALA A 133 11.76 -10.85 -0.01
N MET A 134 12.24 -9.70 -0.50
CA MET A 134 13.38 -8.99 0.10
C MET A 134 13.06 -8.51 1.52
N LEU A 135 11.87 -7.97 1.76
CA LEU A 135 11.41 -7.60 3.10
C LEU A 135 11.39 -8.81 4.04
N ALA A 136 10.78 -9.90 3.59
CA ALA A 136 10.73 -11.16 4.33
C ALA A 136 12.12 -11.67 4.70
N ALA A 137 13.07 -11.63 3.77
CA ALA A 137 14.44 -12.02 4.02
C ALA A 137 15.11 -11.14 5.09
N ARG A 138 14.85 -9.82 5.09
CA ARG A 138 15.34 -8.91 6.14
C ARG A 138 14.75 -9.22 7.51
N PHE A 139 13.50 -9.67 7.55
CA PHE A 139 12.81 -9.97 8.81
C PHE A 139 13.11 -11.36 9.35
N ASN A 140 13.68 -12.23 8.51
CA ASN A 140 14.07 -13.57 8.93
C ASN A 140 15.02 -13.52 10.13
N GLY A 141 14.63 -14.13 11.25
CA GLY A 141 15.39 -14.11 12.50
C GLY A 141 15.05 -12.96 13.48
N SER A 142 14.36 -11.91 13.04
CA SER A 142 13.91 -10.81 13.93
C SER A 142 12.59 -11.11 14.67
N GLY A 143 11.80 -12.04 14.14
CA GLY A 143 10.43 -12.31 14.62
C GLY A 143 9.41 -11.23 14.22
N GLN A 144 9.83 -10.16 13.52
CA GLN A 144 8.93 -9.12 13.04
C GLN A 144 8.00 -9.69 11.95
N ARG A 145 6.69 -9.45 12.10
CA ARG A 145 5.64 -9.88 11.18
C ARG A 145 4.71 -8.75 10.77
N ALA A 146 4.42 -7.84 11.68
CA ALA A 146 3.69 -6.61 11.38
C ALA A 146 4.56 -5.72 10.49
N ILE A 147 3.97 -5.28 9.39
CA ILE A 147 4.59 -4.40 8.40
C ILE A 147 3.68 -3.22 8.13
N SER A 148 4.29 -2.07 7.91
CA SER A 148 3.65 -0.88 7.36
C SER A 148 4.17 -0.67 5.93
N LEU A 149 3.26 -0.40 5.00
CA LEU A 149 3.62 -0.13 3.60
C LEU A 149 3.27 1.30 3.19
N SER A 150 4.07 1.83 2.26
CA SER A 150 3.83 3.11 1.60
C SER A 150 4.09 3.01 0.09
N PHE A 151 3.70 4.06 -0.64
CA PHE A 151 3.79 4.11 -2.10
C PHE A 151 4.80 5.17 -2.54
N GLY A 152 5.87 4.76 -3.20
CA GLY A 152 6.87 5.65 -3.79
C GLY A 152 6.42 6.13 -5.16
N ASN A 153 6.64 7.41 -5.46
CA ASN A 153 6.21 8.07 -6.70
C ASN A 153 4.72 7.81 -7.04
N PRO A 154 3.79 8.06 -6.09
CA PRO A 154 2.38 7.69 -6.21
C PRO A 154 1.63 8.42 -7.35
N GLY A 155 2.22 9.46 -7.93
CA GLY A 155 1.66 10.16 -9.07
C GLY A 155 2.38 9.90 -10.39
N ALA A 156 3.17 8.83 -10.50
CA ALA A 156 3.76 8.48 -11.78
C ALA A 156 2.67 8.22 -12.86
N PRO A 157 2.98 8.42 -14.16
CA PRO A 157 2.03 8.17 -15.23
C PRO A 157 1.40 6.77 -15.15
N GLY A 158 0.07 6.71 -15.25
CA GLY A 158 -0.70 5.47 -15.18
C GLY A 158 -1.08 5.01 -13.76
N VAL A 159 -0.55 5.63 -12.71
CA VAL A 159 -0.98 5.37 -11.32
C VAL A 159 -2.28 6.12 -11.03
N LYS A 160 -3.22 5.47 -10.34
CA LYS A 160 -4.47 6.10 -9.88
C LYS A 160 -4.71 5.86 -8.38
N TYR A 161 -5.50 6.75 -7.79
CA TYR A 161 -6.03 6.72 -6.42
C TYR A 161 -5.00 6.92 -5.30
N CYS A 162 -3.70 6.86 -5.62
CA CYS A 162 -2.58 6.98 -4.69
C CYS A 162 -2.24 8.42 -4.29
N VAL A 163 -2.80 9.43 -4.97
CA VAL A 163 -2.65 10.86 -4.63
C VAL A 163 -3.99 11.48 -4.22
N SER A 164 -4.85 10.66 -3.65
CA SER A 164 -6.15 11.07 -3.11
C SER A 164 -7.23 11.40 -4.15
N GLU A 165 -7.12 10.89 -5.36
CA GLU A 165 -8.13 11.05 -6.42
C GLU A 165 -9.51 10.48 -6.00
N PRO A 166 -10.60 10.91 -6.65
CA PRO A 166 -11.93 10.36 -6.42
C PRO A 166 -12.00 8.84 -6.63
N CYS A 167 -12.79 8.16 -5.81
CA CYS A 167 -13.01 6.72 -5.86
C CYS A 167 -13.99 6.33 -6.97
N GLU A 168 -13.57 6.50 -8.22
CA GLU A 168 -14.29 6.06 -9.43
C GLU A 168 -13.56 4.87 -10.04
N ASN A 169 -14.12 3.66 -9.87
CA ASN A 169 -13.53 2.42 -10.34
C ASN A 169 -13.37 2.47 -11.86
N ASP A 170 -12.18 2.13 -12.37
CA ASP A 170 -11.91 2.19 -13.81
C ASP A 170 -12.37 0.94 -14.57
N GLY A 171 -13.04 0.03 -13.88
CA GLY A 171 -13.57 -1.24 -14.39
C GLY A 171 -12.62 -2.42 -14.20
N LEU A 172 -11.42 -2.20 -13.64
CA LEU A 172 -10.38 -3.22 -13.54
C LEU A 172 -10.14 -3.71 -12.10
N GLU A 173 -10.63 -2.99 -11.08
CA GLU A 173 -10.63 -3.49 -9.71
C GLU A 173 -11.89 -4.29 -9.37
N PHE A 174 -11.71 -5.53 -8.96
CA PHE A 174 -12.76 -6.46 -8.60
C PHE A 174 -12.72 -6.76 -7.10
N GLN A 175 -13.87 -6.70 -6.44
CA GLN A 175 -14.03 -7.11 -5.04
C GLN A 175 -15.30 -7.95 -4.92
N GLU A 176 -15.21 -9.14 -4.33
CA GLU A 176 -16.38 -9.99 -4.14
C GLU A 176 -17.33 -9.37 -3.11
N LYS A 177 -18.54 -9.02 -3.55
CA LYS A 177 -19.57 -8.43 -2.68
C LYS A 177 -20.36 -9.52 -2.00
N HIS A 178 -20.44 -9.50 -0.66
CA HIS A 178 -21.49 -10.25 0.02
C HIS A 178 -22.85 -9.71 -0.41
N LYS A 179 -23.71 -10.57 -0.99
CA LYS A 179 -25.03 -10.19 -1.55
C LYS A 179 -25.94 -9.45 -0.55
N VAL A 180 -25.70 -9.58 0.75
CA VAL A 180 -26.48 -8.96 1.83
C VAL A 180 -26.17 -7.46 2.00
N GLU A 181 -24.99 -7.00 1.60
CA GLU A 181 -24.55 -5.60 1.81
C GLU A 181 -24.86 -4.67 0.62
N GLN A 182 -25.22 -5.23 -0.54
CA GLN A 182 -25.51 -4.45 -1.75
C GLN A 182 -26.68 -3.46 -1.59
N LYS A 183 -27.68 -3.77 -0.76
CA LYS A 183 -28.81 -2.86 -0.48
C LYS A 183 -28.46 -1.69 0.44
N LYS A 184 -27.46 -1.84 1.31
CA LYS A 184 -26.99 -0.75 2.20
C LYS A 184 -25.87 0.08 1.58
N ALA A 185 -24.99 -0.53 0.78
CA ALA A 185 -23.87 0.17 0.13
C ALA A 185 -24.31 1.25 -0.87
N LYS A 186 -25.43 1.05 -1.59
CA LYS A 186 -25.97 2.05 -2.53
C LYS A 186 -26.53 3.31 -1.85
N MET A 187 -26.88 3.24 -0.55
CA MET A 187 -27.28 4.40 0.26
C MET A 187 -26.13 4.98 1.09
N ALA A 188 -25.07 4.19 1.35
CA ALA A 188 -23.90 4.58 2.12
C ALA A 188 -22.76 5.16 1.26
N GLN A 189 -22.89 5.23 -0.06
CA GLN A 189 -21.90 5.86 -0.97
C GLN A 189 -21.66 7.36 -0.71
N LYS A 190 -22.41 7.95 0.21
CA LYS A 190 -22.20 9.31 0.77
C LYS A 190 -21.39 9.32 2.08
N ARG A 191 -20.96 8.17 2.61
CA ARG A 191 -20.18 8.06 3.85
C ARG A 191 -18.68 8.09 3.55
N ALA A 192 -18.01 8.94 4.33
CA ALA A 192 -16.58 9.17 4.47
C ALA A 192 -15.68 8.29 3.61
N VAL A 193 -15.23 8.84 2.48
CA VAL A 193 -13.95 8.43 1.88
C VAL A 193 -12.93 8.40 3.02
N GLU A 194 -12.18 7.31 3.14
CA GLU A 194 -11.15 7.20 4.17
C GLU A 194 -10.15 8.36 4.04
N ALA A 195 -9.45 8.68 5.13
CA ALA A 195 -8.55 9.84 5.17
C ALA A 195 -7.64 9.87 3.93
N PRO A 196 -7.41 11.05 3.33
CA PRO A 196 -6.57 11.15 2.14
C PRO A 196 -5.16 10.63 2.44
N PHE A 197 -4.49 10.07 1.43
CA PHE A 197 -3.06 9.87 1.50
C PHE A 197 -2.38 11.22 1.77
N ARG A 198 -1.47 11.21 2.73
CA ARG A 198 -0.51 12.29 2.96
C ARG A 198 0.70 12.02 2.10
N ILE A 199 1.24 13.08 1.50
CA ILE A 199 2.37 12.97 0.59
C ILE A 199 3.60 13.54 1.28
N PHE A 200 4.69 12.78 1.28
CA PHE A 200 5.96 13.15 1.89
C PHE A 200 7.04 13.24 0.83
N GLU A 201 8.00 14.14 1.03
CA GLU A 201 9.20 14.26 0.20
C GLU A 201 10.36 13.54 0.89
N ALA A 202 11.07 12.70 0.14
CA ALA A 202 12.26 12.01 0.60
C ALA A 202 13.55 12.73 0.15
N LYS A 203 14.67 12.44 0.80
CA LYS A 203 15.97 13.06 0.51
C LYS A 203 16.45 12.77 -0.91
N SER A 204 16.07 11.62 -1.47
CA SER A 204 16.30 11.26 -2.87
C SER A 204 15.55 12.13 -3.90
N GLY A 205 14.55 12.92 -3.47
CA GLY A 205 13.61 13.61 -4.36
C GLY A 205 12.37 12.78 -4.72
N MET A 206 12.31 11.51 -4.29
CA MET A 206 11.12 10.67 -4.39
C MET A 206 9.99 11.23 -3.52
N THR A 207 8.74 11.08 -3.97
CA THR A 207 7.56 11.36 -3.15
C THR A 207 6.96 10.07 -2.59
N ILE A 208 6.38 10.10 -1.39
CA ILE A 208 5.82 8.93 -0.69
C ILE A 208 4.37 9.21 -0.32
N ALA A 209 3.42 8.36 -0.71
CA ALA A 209 2.05 8.38 -0.18
C ALA A 209 1.88 7.40 0.98
N SER A 210 1.28 7.88 2.08
CA SER A 210 0.96 7.11 3.27
C SER A 210 -0.29 7.69 3.96
N MET A 211 -1.16 6.83 4.48
CA MET A 211 -2.24 7.22 5.39
C MET A 211 -1.77 7.28 6.85
N GLY A 212 -0.69 6.55 7.19
CA GLY A 212 -0.05 6.63 8.50
C GLY A 212 0.86 7.85 8.62
N ASP A 213 1.10 8.28 9.87
CA ASP A 213 2.10 9.30 10.18
C ASP A 213 3.50 8.82 9.83
N VAL A 214 4.19 9.58 8.98
CA VAL A 214 5.62 9.40 8.70
C VAL A 214 6.36 10.66 9.14
N ALA A 215 7.15 10.55 10.20
CA ALA A 215 7.85 11.70 10.75
C ALA A 215 9.08 12.05 9.92
N ALA A 216 9.35 13.36 9.83
CA ALA A 216 10.57 13.88 9.24
C ALA A 216 11.81 13.31 9.97
N GLY A 217 12.88 13.06 9.22
CA GLY A 217 14.12 12.46 9.72
C GLY A 217 14.10 10.94 9.86
N HIS A 218 12.95 10.28 9.69
CA HIS A 218 12.89 8.82 9.75
C HIS A 218 13.53 8.21 8.50
N ASN A 219 14.43 7.26 8.74
CA ASN A 219 15.12 6.52 7.69
C ASN A 219 14.32 5.27 7.31
N PHE A 220 14.34 4.94 6.03
CA PHE A 220 13.79 3.70 5.50
C PHE A 220 14.73 3.13 4.44
N ILE A 221 14.59 1.83 4.16
CA ILE A 221 15.40 1.13 3.16
C ILE A 221 14.48 0.68 2.05
N ARG A 222 14.77 1.11 0.82
CA ARG A 222 14.02 0.73 -0.38
C ARG A 222 14.97 0.32 -1.50
N ARG A 223 14.42 -0.33 -2.52
CA ARG A 223 15.11 -0.53 -3.79
C ARG A 223 15.30 0.81 -4.52
N VAL A 224 16.38 0.90 -5.29
CA VAL A 224 16.61 2.00 -6.25
C VAL A 224 15.85 1.69 -7.53
N ALA A 225 15.07 2.65 -8.04
CA ALA A 225 14.34 2.45 -9.29
C ALA A 225 15.32 2.34 -10.47
N ALA A 226 14.96 1.59 -11.52
CA ALA A 226 15.84 1.30 -12.65
C ALA A 226 16.31 2.56 -13.41
N LYS A 227 15.51 3.63 -13.39
CA LYS A 227 15.82 4.92 -14.04
C LYS A 227 16.20 6.02 -13.05
N GLU A 228 16.25 5.70 -11.75
CA GLU A 228 16.52 6.67 -10.71
C GLU A 228 17.99 7.10 -10.73
N LYS A 229 18.21 8.41 -10.69
CA LYS A 229 19.54 9.00 -10.55
C LYS A 229 19.68 9.52 -9.13
N LEU A 230 20.39 8.77 -8.31
CA LEU A 230 20.73 9.18 -6.95
C LEU A 230 21.94 10.11 -6.94
N SER A 231 22.02 10.95 -5.90
CA SER A 231 23.24 11.71 -5.60
C SER A 231 24.43 10.76 -5.40
N PRO A 232 25.65 11.11 -5.83
CA PRO A 232 26.85 10.34 -5.52
C PRO A 232 27.11 10.14 -4.02
N LEU A 233 26.48 10.96 -3.17
CA LEU A 233 26.56 10.89 -1.70
C LEU A 233 25.43 10.04 -1.08
N ALA A 234 24.60 9.38 -1.87
CA ALA A 234 23.54 8.53 -1.36
C ALA A 234 24.13 7.26 -0.71
N ASP A 235 23.55 6.85 0.43
CA ASP A 235 23.92 5.61 1.13
C ASP A 235 23.29 4.42 0.37
N THR A 236 24.02 3.91 -0.62
CA THR A 236 23.57 2.81 -1.49
C THR A 236 24.46 1.58 -1.34
N TRP A 237 23.84 0.40 -1.38
CA TRP A 237 24.55 -0.88 -1.45
C TRP A 237 23.77 -1.88 -2.30
N HIS A 238 24.37 -3.03 -2.57
CA HIS A 238 23.71 -4.11 -3.31
C HIS A 238 23.31 -5.23 -2.36
N VAL A 239 22.12 -5.78 -2.58
CA VAL A 239 21.63 -6.98 -1.91
C VAL A 239 21.54 -8.09 -2.94
N ALA A 240 22.17 -9.22 -2.65
CA ALA A 240 22.02 -10.43 -3.43
C ALA A 240 20.69 -11.11 -3.08
N PHE A 241 19.81 -11.29 -4.07
CA PHE A 241 18.56 -12.02 -3.91
C PHE A 241 18.32 -12.89 -5.14
N GLU A 242 18.05 -14.19 -4.95
CA GLU A 242 17.87 -15.16 -6.04
C GLU A 242 18.98 -15.13 -7.12
N GLY A 243 20.24 -14.94 -6.70
CA GLY A 243 21.39 -14.88 -7.59
C GLY A 243 21.52 -13.60 -8.41
N LYS A 244 20.67 -12.60 -8.18
CA LYS A 244 20.75 -11.26 -8.79
C LYS A 244 21.14 -10.21 -7.77
N GLN A 245 21.82 -9.16 -8.23
CA GLN A 245 22.17 -8.00 -7.41
C GLN A 245 21.10 -6.92 -7.56
N HIS A 246 20.58 -6.46 -6.43
CA HIS A 246 19.58 -5.39 -6.36
C HIS A 246 20.17 -4.20 -5.63
N ALA A 247 20.24 -3.04 -6.28
CA ALA A 247 20.63 -1.81 -5.64
C ALA A 247 19.55 -1.34 -4.68
N VAL A 248 19.93 -1.05 -3.45
CA VAL A 248 19.07 -0.49 -2.41
C VAL A 248 19.70 0.78 -1.86
N VAL A 249 18.86 1.63 -1.28
CA VAL A 249 19.27 2.91 -0.70
C VAL A 249 18.64 3.08 0.67
N ARG A 250 19.42 3.61 1.61
CA ARG A 250 18.89 4.21 2.84
C ARG A 250 18.51 5.65 2.52
N ASP A 251 17.23 5.93 2.63
CA ASP A 251 16.64 7.22 2.32
C ASP A 251 15.89 7.71 3.57
N SER A 252 15.47 8.97 3.56
CA SER A 252 14.79 9.56 4.71
C SER A 252 13.71 10.54 4.31
N VAL A 253 12.66 10.61 5.12
CA VAL A 253 11.62 11.61 4.94
C VAL A 253 12.15 12.97 5.35
N VAL A 254 12.03 13.95 4.45
CA VAL A 254 12.42 15.35 4.69
C VAL A 254 11.25 16.09 5.33
N ARG A 255 10.06 15.98 4.73
CA ARG A 255 8.87 16.72 5.15
C ARG A 255 7.60 16.14 4.54
N GLU A 256 6.46 16.53 5.11
CA GLU A 256 5.17 16.44 4.44
C GLU A 256 5.00 17.57 3.41
N MET A 257 4.39 17.25 2.28
CA MET A 257 4.04 18.19 1.22
C MET A 257 2.66 18.80 1.47
N LYS A 258 2.49 20.07 1.10
CA LYS A 258 1.18 20.75 1.17
C LYS A 258 0.34 20.40 -0.06
N ASP A 259 -0.99 20.42 0.08
CA ASP A 259 -1.94 20.16 -1.01
C ASP A 259 -1.66 20.97 -2.29
N ALA A 260 -1.26 22.23 -2.15
CA ALA A 260 -0.92 23.08 -3.30
C ALA A 260 0.28 22.54 -4.09
N GLU A 261 1.31 22.04 -3.39
CA GLU A 261 2.52 21.45 -4.01
C GLU A 261 2.19 20.10 -4.66
N ILE A 262 1.31 19.30 -4.02
CA ILE A 262 0.83 18.03 -4.55
C ILE A 262 0.07 18.28 -5.85
N ARG A 263 -0.84 19.27 -5.88
CA ARG A 263 -1.60 19.62 -7.09
C ARG A 263 -0.72 20.15 -8.21
N ASP A 264 0.29 20.95 -7.90
CA ASP A 264 1.24 21.47 -8.90
C ASP A 264 2.06 20.33 -9.53
N LYS A 265 2.63 19.44 -8.70
CA LYS A 265 3.31 18.23 -9.20
C LYS A 265 2.37 17.30 -9.96
N ALA A 266 1.14 17.09 -9.47
CA ALA A 266 0.14 16.26 -10.14
C ALA A 266 -0.34 16.83 -11.48
N GLY A 267 -0.43 18.16 -11.59
CA GLY A 267 -0.68 18.83 -12.87
C GLY A 267 0.44 18.64 -13.89
N GLY A 268 1.67 18.36 -13.43
CA GLY A 268 2.78 17.90 -14.26
C GLY A 268 2.74 16.39 -14.56
N TRP A 269 2.17 15.59 -13.68
CA TRP A 269 2.04 14.13 -13.84
C TRP A 269 0.91 13.71 -14.80
N LEU A 270 -0.14 14.53 -14.89
CA LEU A 270 -1.28 14.32 -15.78
C LEU A 270 -1.07 14.85 -17.21
N ARG A 271 0.12 15.36 -17.53
CA ARG A 271 0.48 15.88 -18.86
C ARG A 271 1.40 14.93 -19.63
#